data_AF-W4QNI7-F1
#
_entry.id   AF-W4QNI7-F1
#
_cell.length_a   1.000
_cell.length_b   1.000
_cell.length_c   1.000
_cell.angle_alpha   90.00
_cell.angle_beta   90.00
_cell.angle_gamma   90.00
#
_symmetry.space_group_name_H-M   'P 1'
#
loop_
_entity.id
_entity.type
_entity.pdbx_description
1 polymer ?
#
loop_
_entity_poly.entity_id
_entity_poly.type
_entity_poly.pdbx_seq_one_letter_code
_entity_poly.pdbx_strand_id
1 'polypeptide(L)'
;MEQLSLFGDIEPRKEEKVEVKPQEITSSVPTMAKSLLPYHEFILNEVKAGLSVKQICQKLINEKGLSSETYSQGTPKLYPQLMIYLSHQENVKLDKIDPNGNGDFIDYQKEESGRKFDAIFKVL
;
A
#
# COMPACT_ATOMS: atom_id res chain seq x y z
N MET A 1 62.90 -30.85 -21.11
CA MET A 1 61.73 -30.32 -21.86
C MET A 1 60.50 -30.82 -21.10
N GLU A 2 59.57 -30.06 -20.55
CA GLU A 2 59.32 -28.62 -20.41
C GLU A 2 58.55 -28.45 -19.07
N GLN A 3 58.72 -27.33 -18.38
CA GLN A 3 57.80 -26.87 -17.35
C GLN A 3 56.64 -26.14 -18.02
N LEU A 4 55.40 -26.39 -17.58
CA LEU A 4 54.36 -25.36 -17.47
C LEU A 4 53.51 -25.67 -16.23
N SER A 5 53.79 -24.93 -15.17
CA SER A 5 52.92 -24.76 -14.01
C SER A 5 51.80 -23.80 -14.40
N LEU A 6 50.56 -24.10 -14.05
CA LEU A 6 49.54 -23.05 -13.96
C LEU A 6 48.52 -23.42 -12.88
N PHE A 7 48.78 -22.90 -11.67
CA PHE A 7 47.81 -22.42 -10.67
C PHE A 7 46.48 -23.19 -10.61
N GLY A 8 46.23 -24.00 -9.59
CA GLY A 8 46.12 -23.57 -8.20
C GLY A 8 44.67 -23.80 -7.78
N ASP A 9 44.45 -24.63 -6.76
CA ASP A 9 43.15 -24.97 -6.19
C ASP A 9 42.23 -23.76 -6.08
N ILE A 10 41.21 -23.72 -6.94
CA ILE A 10 40.07 -22.83 -6.75
C ILE A 10 39.12 -23.61 -5.84
N GLU A 11 39.32 -23.49 -4.53
CA GLU A 11 38.23 -23.72 -3.59
C GLU A 11 37.09 -22.78 -3.98
N PRO A 12 35.88 -23.26 -4.33
CA PRO A 12 34.73 -22.38 -4.35
C PRO A 12 34.44 -22.03 -2.89
N ARG A 13 35.00 -20.90 -2.46
CA ARG A 13 34.56 -20.14 -1.29
C ARG A 13 33.05 -20.23 -1.24
N LYS A 14 32.53 -20.75 -0.12
CA LYS A 14 31.12 -20.63 0.25
C LYS A 14 30.72 -19.20 -0.04
N GLU A 15 29.89 -19.02 -1.07
CA GLU A 15 29.15 -17.79 -1.28
C GLU A 15 28.25 -17.65 -0.06
N GLU A 16 28.76 -16.90 0.90
CA GLU A 16 27.97 -16.21 1.90
C GLU A 16 27.03 -15.30 1.09
N LYS A 17 25.90 -15.86 0.68
CA LYS A 17 24.74 -15.08 0.30
C LYS A 17 24.45 -14.24 1.53
N VAL A 18 24.95 -13.01 1.48
CA VAL A 18 24.47 -11.91 2.29
C VAL A 18 22.97 -11.95 2.14
N GLU A 19 22.33 -12.56 3.13
CA GLU A 19 20.93 -12.40 3.43
C GLU A 19 20.79 -10.90 3.64
N VAL A 20 20.44 -10.21 2.55
CA VAL A 20 19.92 -8.87 2.63
C VAL A 20 18.68 -9.05 3.46
N LYS A 21 18.81 -8.88 4.79
CA LYS A 21 17.68 -8.71 5.66
C LYS A 21 16.84 -7.67 4.95
N PRO A 22 15.62 -8.01 4.47
CA PRO A 22 14.68 -6.98 4.15
C PRO A 22 14.66 -6.14 5.41
N GLN A 23 14.96 -4.85 5.31
CA GLN A 23 14.54 -3.95 6.37
C GLN A 23 13.07 -4.27 6.54
N GLU A 24 12.72 -4.96 7.63
CA GLU A 24 11.35 -5.20 8.00
C GLU A 24 10.79 -3.81 8.20
N ILE A 25 10.20 -3.27 7.14
CA ILE A 25 9.15 -2.29 7.29
C ILE A 25 8.12 -3.08 8.08
N THR A 26 8.17 -2.95 9.40
CA THR A 26 7.24 -3.48 10.39
C THR A 26 5.86 -2.84 10.22
N SER A 27 5.50 -2.48 9.00
CA SER A 27 4.13 -2.30 8.59
C SER A 27 3.46 -3.66 8.82
N SER A 28 2.68 -3.74 9.89
CA SER A 28 1.69 -4.80 10.17
C SER A 28 0.57 -4.82 9.12
N VAL A 29 0.83 -4.28 7.92
CA VAL A 29 -0.09 -4.16 6.81
C VAL A 29 -0.32 -5.56 6.24
N PRO A 30 -1.57 -6.02 6.17
CA PRO A 30 -1.92 -7.32 5.63
C PRO A 30 -1.39 -7.52 4.20
N THR A 31 -1.07 -8.77 3.83
CA THR A 31 -0.49 -9.13 2.52
C THR A 31 -1.26 -8.54 1.33
N MET A 32 -2.59 -8.44 1.44
CA MET A 32 -3.44 -7.87 0.38
C MET A 32 -3.24 -6.37 0.12
N ALA A 33 -2.68 -5.62 1.07
CA ALA A 33 -2.43 -4.19 0.97
C ALA A 33 -0.95 -3.86 0.77
N LYS A 34 -0.05 -4.85 0.76
CA LYS A 34 1.39 -4.66 0.54
C LYS A 34 1.71 -4.10 -0.85
N SER A 35 0.85 -4.33 -1.84
CA SER A 35 0.95 -3.75 -3.18
C SER A 35 0.97 -2.21 -3.18
N LEU A 36 0.49 -1.58 -2.10
CA LEU A 36 0.43 -0.13 -1.94
C LEU A 36 1.67 0.49 -1.28
N LEU A 37 2.56 -0.33 -0.69
CA LEU A 37 3.79 0.15 -0.03
C LEU A 37 4.67 1.03 -0.94
N PRO A 38 4.89 0.70 -2.24
CA PRO A 38 5.69 1.54 -3.13
C PRO A 38 5.09 2.93 -3.38
N TYR A 39 3.81 3.13 -3.08
CA TYR A 39 3.08 4.38 -3.32
C TYR A 39 2.79 5.14 -2.02
N HIS A 40 3.43 4.77 -0.90
CA HIS A 40 3.19 5.33 0.43
C HIS A 40 3.19 6.87 0.43
N GLU A 41 4.27 7.49 -0.07
CA GLU A 41 4.40 8.95 -0.07
C GLU A 41 3.32 9.64 -0.91
N PHE A 42 2.99 9.05 -2.06
CA PHE A 42 1.90 9.54 -2.91
C PHE A 42 0.56 9.47 -2.17
N ILE A 43 0.24 8.32 -1.57
CA ILE A 43 -1.00 8.11 -0.81
C ILE A 43 -1.09 9.12 0.34
N LEU A 44 -0.02 9.31 1.12
CA LEU A 44 -0.01 10.27 2.22
C LEU A 44 -0.22 11.72 1.75
N ASN A 45 0.35 12.10 0.62
CA ASN A 45 0.12 13.44 0.05
C ASN A 45 -1.34 13.65 -0.34
N GLU A 46 -1.97 12.64 -0.94
CA GLU A 46 -3.39 12.70 -1.29
C GLU A 46 -4.31 12.70 -0.06
N VAL A 47 -3.93 11.99 1.01
CA VAL A 47 -4.62 12.04 2.30
C VAL A 47 -4.47 13.43 2.94
N LYS A 48 -3.29 14.06 2.89
CA LYS A 48 -3.08 15.44 3.36
C LYS A 48 -3.89 16.46 2.57
N ALA A 49 -4.11 16.21 1.29
CA ALA A 49 -4.99 17.02 0.44
C ALA A 49 -6.49 16.87 0.80
N GLY A 50 -6.83 15.93 1.70
CA GLY A 50 -8.20 15.70 2.16
C GLY A 50 -9.07 14.97 1.14
N LEU A 51 -8.45 14.20 0.23
CA LEU A 51 -9.20 13.43 -0.76
C LEU A 51 -9.86 12.20 -0.14
N SER A 52 -10.99 11.80 -0.71
CA SER A 52 -11.65 10.56 -0.33
C SER A 52 -10.90 9.34 -0.86
N VAL A 53 -11.09 8.18 -0.22
CA VAL A 53 -10.44 6.94 -0.63
C VAL A 53 -10.81 6.58 -2.07
N LYS A 54 -12.05 6.81 -2.52
CA LYS A 54 -12.41 6.62 -3.94
C LYS A 54 -11.59 7.52 -4.86
N GLN A 55 -11.41 8.80 -4.50
CA GLN A 55 -10.61 9.74 -5.30
C GLN A 55 -9.14 9.33 -5.35
N ILE A 56 -8.58 8.89 -4.22
CA ILE A 56 -7.20 8.39 -4.14
C ILE A 56 -7.03 7.14 -5.02
N CYS A 57 -7.98 6.19 -4.98
CA CYS A 57 -7.97 5.03 -5.88
C CYS A 57 -7.97 5.45 -7.35
N GLN A 58 -8.80 6.43 -7.73
CA GLN A 58 -8.86 6.90 -9.11
C GLN A 58 -7.51 7.53 -9.55
N LYS A 59 -6.89 8.33 -8.68
CA LYS A 59 -5.55 8.89 -8.94
C LYS A 59 -4.48 7.82 -9.04
N LEU A 60 -4.49 6.82 -8.16
CA LEU A 60 -3.58 5.67 -8.21
C LEU A 60 -3.71 4.89 -9.53
N ILE A 61 -4.93 4.70 -10.02
CA ILE A 61 -5.18 4.05 -11.31
C ILE A 61 -4.66 4.94 -12.46
N ASN A 62 -5.02 6.23 -12.47
CA ASN A 62 -4.71 7.13 -13.58
C ASN A 62 -3.24 7.54 -13.65
N GLU A 63 -2.61 7.83 -12.50
CA GLU A 63 -1.25 8.38 -12.43
C GLU A 63 -0.18 7.32 -12.19
N LYS A 64 -0.50 6.24 -11.48
CA LYS A 64 0.44 5.15 -11.16
C LYS A 64 0.19 3.87 -11.95
N GLY A 65 -0.85 3.83 -12.78
CA GLY A 65 -1.14 2.68 -13.63
C GLY A 65 -1.58 1.44 -12.86
N LEU A 66 -2.14 1.61 -11.65
CA LEU A 66 -2.71 0.50 -10.88
C LEU A 66 -3.96 -0.07 -11.56
N SER A 67 -4.28 -1.32 -11.24
CA SER A 67 -5.39 -2.04 -11.84
C SER A 67 -6.71 -1.28 -11.67
N SER A 68 -7.38 -1.01 -12.81
CA SER A 68 -8.73 -0.45 -12.86
C SER A 68 -9.82 -1.51 -12.72
N GLU A 69 -9.46 -2.74 -12.36
CA GLU A 69 -10.43 -3.82 -12.15
C GLU A 69 -11.43 -3.46 -11.05
N THR A 70 -12.69 -3.81 -11.30
CA THR A 70 -13.80 -3.55 -10.39
C THR A 70 -14.46 -4.86 -9.97
N TYR A 71 -15.13 -4.85 -8.82
CA TYR A 71 -16.09 -5.89 -8.47
C TYR A 71 -17.34 -5.77 -9.35
N SER A 72 -18.21 -6.78 -9.35
CA SER A 72 -19.47 -6.77 -10.09
C SER A 72 -20.39 -5.58 -9.77
N GLN A 73 -20.17 -4.91 -8.65
CA GLN A 73 -20.91 -3.72 -8.21
C GLN A 73 -20.27 -2.39 -8.66
N GLY A 74 -19.17 -2.42 -9.43
CA GLY A 74 -18.49 -1.23 -9.94
C GLY A 74 -17.44 -0.61 -9.01
N THR A 75 -17.31 -1.09 -7.77
CA THR A 75 -16.26 -0.62 -6.84
C THR A 75 -14.88 -1.14 -7.29
N PRO A 76 -13.84 -0.29 -7.40
CA PRO A 76 -12.48 -0.73 -7.70
C PRO A 76 -11.98 -1.77 -6.69
N LYS A 77 -11.33 -2.84 -7.15
CA LYS A 77 -10.70 -3.86 -6.29
C LYS A 77 -9.59 -3.27 -5.41
N LEU A 78 -9.02 -2.13 -5.84
CA LEU A 78 -8.04 -1.35 -5.10
C LEU A 78 -8.62 -0.71 -3.82
N TYR A 79 -9.92 -0.41 -3.81
CA TYR A 79 -10.58 0.30 -2.71
C TYR A 79 -10.41 -0.39 -1.34
N PRO A 80 -10.77 -1.69 -1.16
CA PRO A 80 -10.57 -2.36 0.11
C PRO A 80 -9.09 -2.48 0.49
N GLN A 81 -8.18 -2.61 -0.48
CA GLN A 81 -6.74 -2.64 -0.21
C GLN A 81 -6.27 -1.31 0.37
N LEU A 82 -6.73 -0.19 -0.20
CA LEU A 82 -6.38 1.14 0.27
C LEU A 82 -6.97 1.45 1.65
N MET A 83 -8.23 1.07 1.90
CA MET A 83 -8.86 1.19 3.21
C MET A 83 -8.07 0.45 4.30
N ILE A 84 -7.67 -0.79 4.03
CA ILE A 84 -6.87 -1.61 4.95
C ILE A 84 -5.48 -1.01 5.13
N TYR A 85 -4.87 -0.53 4.04
CA TYR A 85 -3.57 0.10 4.09
C TYR A 85 -3.57 1.30 5.03
N LEU A 86 -4.52 2.22 4.85
CA LEU A 86 -4.67 3.45 5.64
C LEU A 86 -5.02 3.17 7.09
N SER A 87 -5.85 2.15 7.38
CA SER A 87 -6.22 1.79 8.75
C SER A 87 -5.06 1.19 9.57
N HIS A 88 -4.01 0.70 8.91
CA HIS A 88 -2.80 0.18 9.55
C HIS A 88 -1.66 1.20 9.59
N GLN A 89 -1.86 2.42 9.09
CA GLN A 89 -0.87 3.49 9.24
C GLN A 89 -1.04 4.17 10.60
N GLU A 90 0.04 4.25 11.38
CA GLU A 90 0.02 4.88 12.70
C GLU A 90 -0.26 6.39 12.65
N ASN A 91 0.17 7.05 11.56
CA ASN A 91 0.06 8.49 11.37
C ASN A 91 -1.23 8.93 10.69
N VAL A 92 -2.18 8.02 10.48
CA VAL A 92 -3.40 8.29 9.72
C VAL A 92 -4.62 7.84 10.52
N LYS A 93 -5.60 8.73 10.67
CA LYS A 93 -6.89 8.41 11.29
C LYS A 93 -8.03 8.64 10.32
N LEU A 94 -9.10 7.85 10.48
CA LEU A 94 -10.36 8.11 9.80
C LEU A 94 -10.98 9.39 10.37
N ASP A 95 -11.28 10.36 9.52
CA ASP A 95 -11.80 11.68 9.90
C ASP A 95 -13.29 11.76 9.58
N LYS A 96 -13.65 11.49 8.32
CA LYS A 96 -15.03 11.57 7.84
C LYS A 96 -15.43 10.35 7.02
N ILE A 97 -16.72 10.06 6.99
CA ILE A 97 -17.32 9.00 6.18
C ILE A 97 -18.52 9.54 5.40
N ASP A 98 -18.77 8.95 4.24
CA ASP A 98 -19.97 9.18 3.45
C ASP A 98 -20.85 7.91 3.54
N PRO A 99 -21.87 7.88 4.42
CA PRO A 99 -22.76 6.73 4.61
C PRO A 99 -23.58 6.36 3.39
N ASN A 100 -23.91 7.34 2.55
CA ASN A 100 -24.88 7.18 1.48
C ASN A 100 -24.19 7.02 0.11
N GLY A 101 -22.90 7.30 0.02
CA GLY A 101 -22.15 7.29 -1.24
C GLY A 101 -22.52 8.46 -2.16
N ASN A 102 -23.12 9.52 -1.63
CA ASN A 102 -23.62 10.69 -2.37
C ASN A 102 -22.68 11.91 -2.28
N GLY A 103 -21.54 11.78 -1.60
CA GLY A 103 -20.58 12.87 -1.38
C GLY A 103 -20.84 13.68 -0.11
N ASP A 104 -21.85 13.35 0.70
CA ASP A 104 -22.11 14.01 1.98
C ASP A 104 -21.29 13.37 3.10
N PHE A 105 -20.11 13.95 3.35
CA PHE A 105 -19.20 13.46 4.39
C PHE A 105 -19.57 14.00 5.78
N ILE A 106 -19.82 13.07 6.70
CA ILE A 106 -20.06 13.33 8.12
C ILE A 106 -18.86 12.89 8.96
N ASP A 107 -18.69 13.47 10.15
CA ASP A 107 -17.61 13.08 11.06
C ASP A 107 -17.77 11.61 11.49
N TYR A 108 -16.68 10.85 11.43
CA TYR A 108 -16.71 9.43 11.72
C TYR A 108 -17.01 9.16 13.20
N GLN A 109 -18.16 8.52 13.46
CA GLN A 109 -18.50 7.96 14.77
C GLN A 109 -18.33 6.44 14.75
N LYS A 110 -17.64 5.87 15.75
CA LYS A 110 -17.32 4.42 15.82
C LYS A 110 -18.54 3.49 15.77
N GLU A 111 -19.74 4.02 16.01
CA GLU A 111 -20.99 3.26 16.00
C GLU A 111 -21.57 3.08 14.58
N GLU A 112 -21.13 3.86 13.59
CA GLU A 112 -21.62 3.83 12.22
C GLU A 112 -20.78 2.91 11.32
N SER A 113 -21.04 1.60 11.41
CA SER A 113 -20.36 0.56 10.62
C SER A 113 -21.30 -0.16 9.62
N GLY A 114 -22.14 0.59 8.91
CA GLY A 114 -22.99 0.17 7.78
C GLY A 114 -22.40 0.20 6.35
N ARG A 115 -21.65 -0.84 5.96
CA ARG A 115 -21.52 -1.47 4.61
C ARG A 115 -21.33 -0.71 3.28
N LYS A 116 -21.36 0.63 3.13
CA LYS A 116 -21.06 1.30 1.82
C LYS A 116 -20.37 2.67 1.91
N PHE A 117 -19.49 2.85 2.88
CA PHE A 117 -18.87 4.16 3.11
C PHE A 117 -17.79 4.49 2.08
N ASP A 118 -17.82 5.70 1.52
CA ASP A 118 -16.58 6.39 1.18
C ASP A 118 -15.96 6.98 2.45
N ALA A 119 -14.66 7.16 2.48
CA ALA A 119 -13.93 7.58 3.66
C ALA A 119 -12.95 8.70 3.33
N ILE A 120 -12.78 9.63 4.25
CA ILE A 120 -11.69 10.61 4.24
C ILE A 120 -10.85 10.36 5.48
N PHE A 121 -9.56 10.16 5.24
CA PHE A 121 -8.56 10.03 6.29
C PHE A 121 -7.82 11.35 6.48
N LYS A 122 -7.24 11.54 7.65
CA LYS A 122 -6.42 12.70 7.98
C LYS A 122 -5.09 12.23 8.59
N VAL A 123 -4.00 12.88 8.19
CA VAL A 123 -2.69 12.69 8.80
C VAL A 123 -2.64 13.39 10.16
N LEU A 124 -2.12 12.72 11.18
CA LEU A 124 -1.97 13.22 12.55
C LEU A 124 -0.90 14.31 12.67
#